data_AF-A0A7Y4K1V3-F1
#
_entry.id   AF-A0A7Y4K1V3-F1
#
_cell.length_a   1.000
_cell.length_b   1.000
_cell.length_c   1.000
_cell.angle_alpha   90.00
_cell.angle_beta   90.00
_cell.angle_gamma   90.00
#
_symmetry.space_group_name_H-M   'P 1'
#
loop_
_entity.id
_entity.type
_entity.pdbx_description
1 polymer ?
#
loop_
_entity_poly.entity_id
_entity_poly.type
_entity_poly.pdbx_seq_one_letter_code
_entity_poly.pdbx_strand_id
1 'polypeptide(L)'
;MLGRMTAGLLTVALVLCVGSPARAANAPTPTAAERFEKLPPEQKEALRAKLREFKAMSPDDQARVRGNLQRWRQLPPEERERLKTNLRDFQKLSPQERQAVREQVRELRGLTPERRAELRQRVRAYLKEHPERREQMLENMRRWRQMSREERQEARERLRERRRNK
;
A
#
# COMPACT_ATOMS: atom_id res chain seq x y z
N MET A 1 4.21 30.20 -9.78
CA MET A 1 4.31 28.74 -9.97
C MET A 1 3.80 28.05 -8.71
N LEU A 2 2.56 27.54 -8.75
CA LEU A 2 1.88 26.99 -7.57
C LEU A 2 2.53 25.68 -7.12
N GLY A 3 2.92 25.65 -5.85
CA GLY A 3 3.44 24.48 -5.16
C GLY A 3 2.45 23.32 -5.24
N ARG A 4 2.90 22.19 -5.75
CA ARG A 4 2.17 20.92 -5.73
C ARG A 4 2.10 20.50 -4.26
N MET A 5 0.98 20.81 -3.60
CA MET A 5 0.69 20.32 -2.26
C MET A 5 0.68 18.79 -2.34
N THR A 6 1.77 18.18 -1.89
CA THR A 6 1.83 16.75 -1.63
C THR A 6 0.64 16.43 -0.76
N ALA A 7 -0.32 15.68 -1.30
CA ALA A 7 -1.46 15.18 -0.55
C ALA A 7 -0.90 14.47 0.68
N GLY A 8 -0.96 15.15 1.82
CA GLY A 8 -0.52 14.63 3.09
C GLY A 8 -1.28 13.33 3.29
N LEU A 9 -0.54 12.24 3.48
CA LEU A 9 -1.08 11.06 4.13
C LEU A 9 -1.55 11.54 5.50
N LEU A 10 -2.82 11.96 5.59
CA LEU A 10 -3.55 12.05 6.84
C LEU A 10 -3.69 10.62 7.33
N THR A 11 -2.62 10.12 7.94
CA THR A 11 -2.70 9.02 8.88
C THR A 11 -3.51 9.52 10.05
N VAL A 12 -4.83 9.47 9.91
CA VAL A 12 -5.71 9.32 11.06
C VAL A 12 -5.39 7.93 11.58
N ALA A 13 -4.36 7.83 12.43
CA ALA A 13 -4.12 6.64 13.22
C ALA A 13 -5.26 6.56 14.26
N LEU A 14 -6.44 6.15 13.81
CA LEU A 14 -7.52 5.74 14.70
C LEU A 14 -7.21 4.32 15.17
N VAL A 15 -6.18 4.19 16.02
CA VAL A 15 -5.97 2.99 16.83
C VAL A 15 -6.80 3.17 18.09
N LEU A 16 -8.05 2.72 18.03
CA LEU A 16 -8.82 2.34 19.22
C LEU A 16 -9.67 1.11 18.85
N CYS A 17 -8.98 0.01 18.54
CA CYS A 17 -9.54 -1.32 18.72
C CYS A 17 -8.66 -2.01 19.77
N VAL A 18 -8.85 -1.62 21.04
CA VAL A 18 -8.48 -2.51 22.13
C VAL A 18 -9.46 -3.68 22.02
N GLY A 19 -8.93 -4.89 21.82
CA GLY A 19 -9.74 -6.10 21.75
C GLY A 19 -10.63 -6.22 22.98
N SER A 20 -11.94 -6.29 22.77
CA SER A 20 -12.86 -6.56 23.87
C SER A 20 -12.74 -8.05 24.24
N PRO A 21 -12.53 -8.40 25.52
CA PRO A 21 -12.77 -9.76 25.96
C PRO A 21 -14.26 -10.06 25.76
N ALA A 22 -14.56 -11.26 25.29
CA ALA A 22 -15.92 -11.76 25.17
C ALA A 22 -16.58 -11.84 26.57
N ARG A 23 -17.17 -10.73 27.02
CA ARG A 23 -18.09 -10.70 28.16
C ARG A 23 -19.04 -9.50 28.04
N ALA A 24 -20.33 -9.80 28.18
CA ALA A 24 -21.50 -8.90 28.14
C ALA A 24 -21.93 -8.38 26.76
N ALA A 25 -22.77 -9.17 26.07
CA ALA A 25 -23.46 -8.79 24.83
C ALA A 25 -24.52 -7.67 24.98
N ASN A 26 -24.61 -6.99 26.13
CA ASN A 26 -25.62 -5.96 26.44
C ASN A 26 -25.08 -4.69 27.12
N ALA A 27 -23.77 -4.45 27.12
CA ALA A 27 -23.24 -3.17 27.62
C ALA A 27 -23.44 -2.07 26.55
N PRO A 28 -23.99 -0.89 26.91
CA PRO A 28 -24.06 0.24 25.98
C PRO A 28 -22.63 0.60 25.54
N THR A 29 -22.39 0.61 24.23
CA THR A 29 -21.10 1.00 23.69
C THR A 29 -20.92 2.49 23.96
N PRO A 30 -19.82 2.91 24.61
CA PRO A 30 -19.62 4.33 24.92
C PRO A 30 -19.67 5.15 23.64
N THR A 31 -20.42 6.25 23.68
CA THR A 31 -20.58 7.19 22.57
C THR A 31 -19.24 7.80 22.14
N ALA A 32 -19.20 8.41 20.96
CA ALA A 32 -17.98 9.08 20.51
C ALA A 32 -17.54 10.21 21.45
N ALA A 33 -18.49 10.91 22.08
CA ALA A 33 -18.23 11.94 23.08
C ALA A 33 -17.61 11.36 24.35
N GLU A 34 -18.18 10.28 24.90
CA GLU A 34 -17.63 9.62 26.09
C GLU A 34 -16.23 9.04 25.84
N ARG A 35 -15.99 8.49 24.64
CA ARG A 35 -14.65 8.03 24.26
C ARG A 35 -13.66 9.18 24.15
N PHE A 36 -14.08 10.33 23.61
CA PHE A 36 -13.26 11.53 23.53
C PHE A 36 -12.90 12.03 24.93
N GLU A 37 -13.86 12.05 25.87
CA GLU A 37 -13.60 12.54 27.22
C GLU A 37 -12.57 11.72 28.00
N LYS A 38 -12.49 10.43 27.71
CA LYS A 38 -11.51 9.51 28.30
C LYS A 38 -10.10 9.61 27.70
N LEU A 39 -9.90 10.41 26.64
CA LEU A 39 -8.58 10.59 26.03
C LEU A 39 -7.67 11.47 26.91
N PRO A 40 -6.36 11.16 26.98
CA PRO A 40 -5.37 12.07 27.57
C PRO A 40 -5.41 13.46 26.91
N PRO A 41 -5.09 14.54 27.64
CA PRO A 41 -5.11 15.91 27.12
C PRO A 41 -4.36 16.07 25.79
N GLU A 42 -3.20 15.42 25.65
CA GLU A 42 -2.35 15.48 24.45
C GLU A 42 -3.05 14.85 23.25
N GLN A 43 -3.79 13.76 23.46
CA GLN A 43 -4.57 13.09 22.41
C GLN A 43 -5.81 13.90 22.04
N LYS A 44 -6.47 14.54 23.02
CA LYS A 44 -7.57 15.48 22.76
C LYS A 44 -7.09 16.64 21.88
N GLU A 45 -5.95 17.23 22.20
CA GLU A 45 -5.38 18.33 21.40
C GLU A 45 -4.94 17.89 20.01
N ALA A 46 -4.31 16.73 19.88
CA ALA A 46 -3.98 16.17 18.57
C ALA A 46 -5.23 15.98 17.69
N LEU A 47 -6.32 15.47 18.27
CA LEU A 47 -7.57 15.28 17.53
C LEU A 47 -8.22 16.62 17.15
N ARG A 48 -8.22 17.60 18.06
CA ARG A 48 -8.69 18.97 17.78
C ARG A 48 -7.88 19.62 16.66
N ALA A 49 -6.56 19.45 16.65
CA ALA A 49 -5.70 19.94 15.57
C ALA A 49 -6.07 19.30 14.22
N LYS A 50 -6.26 17.98 14.17
CA LYS A 50 -6.71 17.30 12.94
C LYS A 50 -8.09 17.72 12.48
N LEU A 51 -9.01 18.02 13.41
CA LEU A 51 -10.31 18.56 13.05
C LEU A 51 -10.19 19.97 12.45
N ARG A 52 -9.32 20.83 12.99
CA ARG A 52 -9.03 22.16 12.41
C ARG A 52 -8.46 22.02 11.00
N GLU A 53 -7.47 21.16 10.81
CA GLU A 53 -6.89 20.85 9.48
C GLU A 53 -7.98 20.41 8.49
N PHE A 54 -8.85 19.48 8.89
CA PHE A 54 -9.95 18.99 8.05
C PHE A 54 -10.94 20.10 7.67
N LYS A 55 -11.33 20.94 8.64
CA LYS A 55 -12.25 22.06 8.39
C LYS A 55 -11.66 23.13 7.47
N ALA A 56 -10.34 23.30 7.47
CA ALA A 56 -9.63 24.23 6.60
C ALA A 56 -9.44 23.71 5.15
N MET A 57 -9.76 22.45 4.87
CA MET A 57 -9.68 21.89 3.51
C MET A 57 -10.78 22.43 2.59
N SER A 58 -10.52 22.40 1.28
CA SER A 58 -11.53 22.64 0.26
C SER A 58 -12.71 21.65 0.39
N PRO A 59 -13.93 22.02 -0.06
CA PRO A 59 -15.08 21.10 -0.02
C PRO A 59 -14.81 19.76 -0.72
N ASP A 60 -14.09 19.78 -1.84
CA ASP A 60 -13.73 18.57 -2.61
C ASP A 60 -12.77 17.67 -1.83
N ASP A 61 -11.78 18.26 -1.17
CA ASP A 61 -10.85 17.52 -0.31
C ASP A 61 -11.56 16.92 0.89
N GLN A 62 -12.47 17.67 1.52
CA GLN A 62 -13.28 17.15 2.60
C GLN A 62 -14.16 15.98 2.14
N ALA A 63 -14.77 16.09 0.95
CA ALA A 63 -15.57 15.02 0.35
C ALA A 63 -14.71 13.77 0.09
N ARG A 64 -13.50 13.95 -0.43
CA ARG A 64 -12.54 12.86 -0.64
C ARG A 64 -12.15 12.17 0.66
N VAL A 65 -11.86 12.93 1.72
CA VAL A 65 -11.54 12.38 3.05
C VAL A 65 -12.74 11.63 3.64
N ARG A 66 -13.96 12.19 3.56
CA ARG A 66 -15.19 11.51 4.00
C ARG A 66 -15.42 10.20 3.24
N GLY A 67 -15.25 10.21 1.92
CA GLY A 67 -15.38 9.01 1.08
C GLY A 67 -14.33 7.94 1.40
N ASN A 68 -13.08 8.35 1.68
CA ASN A 68 -12.04 7.42 2.15
C ASN A 68 -12.40 6.78 3.49
N LEU A 69 -12.91 7.58 4.44
CA LEU A 69 -13.33 7.09 5.76
C LEU A 69 -14.50 6.12 5.65
N GLN A 70 -15.48 6.41 4.77
CA GLN A 70 -16.61 5.50 4.53
C GLN A 70 -16.12 4.16 3.98
N ARG A 71 -15.27 4.16 2.95
CA ARG A 71 -14.66 2.92 2.43
C ARG A 71 -13.92 2.15 3.52
N TRP A 72 -13.11 2.83 4.33
CA TRP A 72 -12.40 2.21 5.44
C TRP A 72 -13.34 1.52 6.44
N ARG A 73 -14.46 2.17 6.81
CA ARG A 73 -15.47 1.61 7.73
C ARG A 73 -16.20 0.40 7.15
N GLN A 74 -16.25 0.27 5.83
CA GLN A 74 -16.87 -0.86 5.13
C GLN A 74 -15.93 -2.05 4.94
N LEU A 75 -14.62 -1.87 5.14
CA LEU A 75 -13.66 -2.97 5.02
C LEU A 75 -13.93 -4.04 6.09
N PRO A 76 -13.79 -5.35 5.77
CA PRO A 76 -13.75 -6.42 6.76
C PRO A 76 -12.65 -6.19 7.81
N PRO A 77 -12.82 -6.65 9.06
CA PRO A 77 -11.83 -6.50 10.11
C PRO A 77 -10.42 -6.97 9.71
N GLU A 78 -10.33 -8.10 9.02
CA GLU A 78 -9.07 -8.71 8.57
C GLU A 78 -8.35 -7.81 7.56
N GLU A 79 -9.10 -7.19 6.64
CA GLU A 79 -8.54 -6.24 5.69
C GLU A 79 -8.06 -4.96 6.38
N ARG A 80 -8.79 -4.47 7.39
CA ARG A 80 -8.34 -3.32 8.18
C ARG A 80 -7.04 -3.62 8.91
N GLU A 81 -6.93 -4.80 9.54
CA GLU A 81 -5.70 -5.20 10.22
C GLU A 81 -4.52 -5.35 9.25
N ARG A 82 -4.75 -5.93 8.07
CA ARG A 82 -3.73 -5.98 7.02
C ARG A 82 -3.25 -4.58 6.62
N LEU A 83 -4.16 -3.63 6.42
CA LEU A 83 -3.80 -2.25 6.07
C LEU A 83 -3.06 -1.53 7.21
N LYS A 84 -3.45 -1.77 8.47
CA LYS A 84 -2.71 -1.25 9.63
C LYS A 84 -1.30 -1.80 9.69
N THR A 85 -1.11 -3.10 9.45
CA THR A 85 0.22 -3.71 9.37
C THR A 85 1.06 -3.09 8.27
N ASN A 86 0.52 -3.00 7.04
CA ASN A 86 1.22 -2.37 5.92
C ASN A 86 1.62 -0.92 6.24
N LEU A 87 0.75 -0.17 6.93
CA LEU A 87 1.06 1.20 7.35
C LEU A 87 2.20 1.23 8.37
N ARG A 88 2.20 0.34 9.37
CA ARG A 88 3.28 0.23 10.35
C ARG A 88 4.61 -0.09 9.67
N ASP A 89 4.61 -1.02 8.73
CA ASP A 89 5.83 -1.42 8.03
C ASP A 89 6.34 -0.29 7.12
N PHE A 90 5.43 0.40 6.43
CA PHE A 90 5.79 1.60 5.67
C PHE A 90 6.37 2.71 6.55
N GLN A 91 5.89 2.87 7.79
CA GLN A 91 6.43 3.82 8.76
C GLN A 91 7.80 3.41 9.32
N LYS A 92 8.23 2.15 9.18
CA LYS A 92 9.59 1.74 9.57
C LYS A 92 10.62 2.02 8.49
N LEU A 93 10.19 2.16 7.23
CA LEU A 93 11.07 2.48 6.11
C LEU A 93 11.75 3.84 6.30
N SER A 94 12.99 3.95 5.86
CA SER A 94 13.73 5.20 5.75
C SER A 94 13.05 6.18 4.78
N PRO A 95 13.35 7.49 4.86
CA PRO A 95 12.78 8.47 3.94
C PRO A 95 13.00 8.13 2.45
N GLN A 96 14.19 7.61 2.10
CA GLN A 96 14.53 7.22 0.74
C GLN A 96 13.72 6.00 0.28
N GLU A 97 13.59 4.97 1.12
CA GLU A 97 12.78 3.79 0.80
C GLU A 97 11.30 4.13 0.65
N ARG A 98 10.76 5.00 1.54
CA ARG A 98 9.39 5.50 1.40
C ARG A 98 9.19 6.23 0.08
N GLN A 99 10.19 7.00 -0.36
CA GLN A 99 10.14 7.70 -1.63
C GLN A 99 10.13 6.71 -2.81
N ALA A 100 11.00 5.70 -2.79
CA ALA A 100 11.02 4.65 -3.80
C ALA A 100 9.67 3.91 -3.89
N VAL A 101 9.06 3.56 -2.75
CA VAL A 101 7.72 2.94 -2.72
C VAL A 101 6.65 3.88 -3.33
N ARG A 102 6.69 5.17 -3.03
CA ARG A 102 5.74 6.16 -3.59
C ARG A 102 5.89 6.29 -5.11
N GLU A 103 7.10 6.24 -5.62
CA GLU A 103 7.39 6.29 -7.06
C GLU A 103 6.87 5.04 -7.76
N GLN A 104 7.17 3.85 -7.24
CA GLN A 104 6.63 2.59 -7.77
C GLN A 104 5.10 2.58 -7.79
N VAL A 105 4.46 3.04 -6.71
CA VAL A 105 3.00 3.15 -6.66
C VAL A 105 2.47 4.15 -7.69
N ARG A 106 3.18 5.26 -7.94
CA ARG A 106 2.81 6.25 -8.96
C ARG A 106 2.88 5.64 -10.36
N GLU A 107 3.97 4.94 -10.67
CA GLU A 107 4.15 4.23 -11.95
C GLU A 107 3.03 3.21 -12.16
N LEU A 108 2.75 2.38 -11.15
CA LEU A 108 1.67 1.38 -11.22
C LEU A 108 0.29 1.99 -11.44
N ARG A 109 0.01 3.17 -10.85
CA ARG A 109 -1.25 3.90 -11.07
C ARG A 109 -1.35 4.49 -12.48
N GLY A 110 -0.21 4.85 -13.07
CA GLY A 110 -0.13 5.36 -14.45
C GLY A 110 -0.32 4.27 -15.52
N LEU A 111 -0.22 2.99 -15.16
CA LEU A 111 -0.47 1.89 -16.09
C LEU A 111 -1.94 1.84 -16.53
N THR A 112 -2.15 1.51 -17.81
CA THR A 112 -3.50 1.22 -18.33
C THR A 112 -4.10 0.01 -17.60
N PRO A 113 -5.45 -0.12 -17.56
CA PRO A 113 -6.11 -1.27 -16.95
C PRO A 113 -5.59 -2.61 -17.50
N GLU A 114 -5.32 -2.69 -18.80
CA GLU A 114 -4.83 -3.88 -19.51
C GLU A 114 -3.42 -4.23 -19.05
N ARG A 115 -2.53 -3.24 -18.97
CA ARG A 115 -1.15 -3.44 -18.47
C ARG A 115 -1.13 -3.85 -17.00
N ARG A 116 -2.02 -3.30 -16.17
CA ARG A 116 -2.18 -3.74 -14.78
C ARG A 116 -2.70 -5.18 -14.70
N ALA A 117 -3.65 -5.56 -15.54
CA ALA A 117 -4.17 -6.93 -15.60
C ALA A 117 -3.08 -7.92 -16.01
N GLU A 118 -2.32 -7.60 -17.06
CA GLU A 118 -1.16 -8.38 -17.52
C GLU A 118 -0.13 -8.57 -16.41
N LEU A 119 0.26 -7.48 -15.73
CA LEU A 119 1.22 -7.55 -14.62
C LEU A 119 0.71 -8.48 -13.51
N ARG A 120 -0.57 -8.35 -13.12
CA ARG A 120 -1.18 -9.22 -12.10
C ARG A 120 -1.16 -10.69 -12.51
N GLN A 121 -1.43 -10.99 -13.78
CA GLN A 121 -1.37 -12.36 -14.28
C GLN A 121 0.06 -12.92 -14.25
N ARG A 122 1.06 -12.13 -14.67
CA ARG A 122 2.47 -12.52 -14.62
C ARG A 122 2.93 -12.80 -13.19
N VAL A 123 2.59 -11.92 -12.25
CA VAL A 123 2.90 -12.12 -10.81
C VAL A 123 2.21 -13.36 -10.27
N ARG A 124 0.93 -13.57 -10.62
CA ARG A 124 0.19 -14.77 -10.21
C ARG A 124 0.82 -16.05 -10.76
N ALA A 125 1.23 -16.06 -12.02
CA ALA A 125 1.93 -17.20 -12.62
C ALA A 125 3.24 -17.48 -11.89
N TYR A 126 4.06 -16.46 -11.67
CA TYR A 126 5.32 -16.57 -10.93
C TYR A 126 5.13 -17.14 -9.52
N LEU A 127 4.13 -16.67 -8.76
CA LEU A 127 3.88 -17.16 -7.39
C LEU A 127 3.36 -18.61 -7.34
N LYS A 128 2.77 -19.11 -8.42
CA LYS A 128 2.33 -20.51 -8.54
C LYS A 128 3.46 -21.47 -8.89
N GLU A 129 4.58 -20.98 -9.41
CA GLU A 129 5.74 -21.81 -9.72
C GLU A 129 6.35 -22.43 -8.44
N HIS A 130 7.03 -23.57 -8.61
CA HIS A 130 7.79 -24.21 -7.54
C HIS A 130 8.90 -23.25 -7.02
N PRO A 131 9.23 -23.21 -5.71
CA PRO A 131 10.21 -22.27 -5.15
C PRO A 131 11.55 -22.24 -5.90
N GLU A 132 12.10 -23.41 -6.22
CA GLU A 132 13.35 -23.64 -6.94
C GLU A 132 13.25 -23.07 -8.36
N ARG A 133 12.08 -23.22 -9.00
CA ARG A 133 11.84 -22.64 -10.31
C ARG A 133 11.79 -21.11 -10.24
N ARG A 134 11.20 -20.55 -9.19
CA ARG A 134 11.21 -19.10 -8.94
C ARG A 134 12.62 -18.58 -8.72
N GLU A 135 13.42 -19.25 -7.92
CA GLU A 135 14.82 -18.89 -7.67
C GLU A 135 15.64 -18.90 -8.96
N GLN A 136 15.50 -19.96 -9.76
CA GLN A 136 16.14 -20.05 -11.05
C GLN A 136 15.70 -18.92 -11.99
N MET A 137 14.42 -18.56 -12.00
CA MET A 137 13.93 -17.41 -12.76
C MET A 137 14.58 -16.10 -12.31
N LEU A 138 14.69 -15.87 -11.00
CA LEU A 138 15.35 -14.68 -10.44
C LEU A 138 16.85 -14.65 -10.78
N GLU A 139 17.53 -15.79 -10.70
CA GLU A 139 18.94 -15.91 -11.07
C GLU A 139 19.15 -15.61 -12.55
N ASN A 140 18.33 -16.21 -13.42
CA ASN A 140 18.34 -15.91 -14.85
C ASN A 140 18.13 -14.42 -15.12
N MET A 141 17.20 -13.76 -14.40
CA MET A 141 17.00 -12.32 -14.51
C MET A 141 18.20 -11.50 -14.02
N ARG A 142 18.83 -11.90 -12.90
CA ARG A 142 20.04 -11.26 -12.39
C ARG A 142 21.18 -11.34 -13.40
N ARG A 143 21.42 -12.54 -13.96
CA ARG A 143 22.42 -12.78 -15.00
C ARG A 143 22.13 -11.93 -16.25
N TRP A 144 20.88 -11.92 -16.73
CA TRP A 144 20.49 -11.10 -17.89
C TRP A 144 20.75 -9.60 -17.68
N ARG A 145 20.51 -9.08 -16.47
CA ARG A 145 20.77 -7.67 -16.15
C ARG A 145 22.26 -7.32 -16.18
N GLN A 146 23.12 -8.25 -15.83
CA GLN A 146 24.58 -8.08 -15.84
C GLN A 146 25.20 -8.22 -17.23
N MET A 147 24.54 -8.94 -18.15
CA MET A 147 25.03 -9.11 -19.52
C MET A 147 25.08 -7.79 -20.31
N SER A 148 26.10 -7.65 -21.15
CA SER A 148 26.25 -6.60 -22.16
C SER A 148 25.18 -6.73 -23.26
N ARG A 149 25.07 -5.70 -24.12
CA ARG A 149 24.12 -5.77 -25.25
C ARG A 149 24.46 -6.90 -26.23
N GLU A 150 25.76 -7.13 -26.47
CA GLU A 150 26.26 -8.17 -27.38
C GLU A 150 26.02 -9.56 -26.80
N GLU A 151 26.36 -9.78 -25.53
CA GLU A 151 26.12 -11.07 -24.84
C GLU A 151 24.63 -11.46 -24.84
N ARG A 152 23.75 -10.45 -24.70
CA ARG A 152 22.30 -10.64 -24.80
C ARG A 152 21.84 -11.00 -26.21
N GLN A 153 22.46 -10.43 -27.25
CA GLN A 153 22.16 -10.77 -28.63
C GLN A 153 22.58 -12.20 -28.93
N GLU A 154 23.81 -12.57 -28.56
CA GLU A 154 24.31 -13.93 -28.76
C GLU A 154 23.46 -14.97 -28.01
N ALA A 155 23.09 -14.70 -26.75
CA ALA A 155 22.21 -15.59 -25.99
C ALA A 155 20.84 -15.79 -26.67
N ARG A 156 20.30 -14.75 -27.33
CA ARG A 156 19.05 -14.85 -28.09
C ARG A 156 19.22 -15.68 -29.37
N GLU A 157 20.33 -15.51 -30.07
CA GLU A 157 20.64 -16.27 -31.29
C GLU A 157 20.81 -17.76 -30.97
N ARG A 158 21.61 -18.09 -29.96
CA ARG A 158 21.75 -19.48 -29.48
C ARG A 158 20.40 -20.11 -29.12
N LEU A 159 19.49 -19.35 -28.50
CA LEU A 159 18.15 -19.83 -28.17
C LEU A 159 17.28 -20.05 -29.43
N ARG A 160 17.40 -19.17 -30.44
CA ARG A 160 16.70 -19.31 -31.73
C ARG A 160 17.18 -20.55 -32.48
N GLU A 161 18.49 -20.77 -32.56
CA GLU A 161 19.08 -21.95 -33.21
C GLU A 161 18.65 -23.25 -32.54
N ARG A 162 18.69 -23.30 -31.19
CA ARG A 162 18.19 -24.45 -30.43
C ARG A 162 16.72 -24.77 -30.69
N ARG A 163 15.88 -23.75 -30.96
CA ARG A 163 14.47 -23.94 -31.31
C ARG A 163 14.26 -24.35 -32.77
N ARG A 164 15.17 -23.97 -33.67
CA ARG A 164 15.12 -24.34 -35.09
C ARG A 164 15.58 -25.78 -35.32
N ASN A 165 16.50 -26.26 -34.49
CA ASN A 165 17.11 -27.59 -34.59
C ASN A 165 16.39 -28.64 -33.73
N LYS A 166 15.17 -28.35 -33.26
CA LYS A 166 14.37 -29.22 -32.40
C LYS A 166 12.98 -29.37 -33.01
#